data_AF-A0A2X4ZGL1-F1
#
_entry.id   AF-A0A2X4ZGL1-F1
#
_cell.length_a   1.000
_cell.length_b   1.000
_cell.length_c   1.000
_cell.angle_alpha   90.00
_cell.angle_beta   90.00
_cell.angle_gamma   90.00
#
_symmetry.space_group_name_H-M   'P 1'
#
loop_
_entity.id
_entity.type
_entity.pdbx_description
1 polymer ?
#
loop_
_entity_poly.entity_id
_entity_poly.type
_entity_poly.pdbx_seq_one_letter_code
_entity_poly.pdbx_strand_id
1 'polypeptide(L)' 'MDLYRCSLLDKTHYRFITRKEIIQLFLSSGYVVEQIQIIPYSNPRYDKLIGALEPINKNFEISTDHFKNEASAYQ' A
#
# COMPACT_ATOMS: atom_id res chain seq x y z
N MET A 1 7.97 -1.32 25.45
CA MET A 1 6.77 -2.05 24.99
C MET A 1 6.99 -2.31 23.52
N ASP A 2 7.52 -3.47 23.18
CA ASP A 2 7.83 -3.84 21.80
C ASP A 2 6.55 -4.33 21.15
N LEU A 3 5.88 -3.43 20.42
CA LEU A 3 4.89 -3.82 19.42
C LEU A 3 5.61 -4.74 18.42
N TYR A 4 5.25 -6.01 18.43
CA TYR A 4 5.64 -7.00 17.42
C TYR A 4 5.50 -6.36 16.03
N ARG A 5 6.63 -5.99 15.42
CA ARG A 5 6.67 -5.52 14.03
C ARG A 5 6.42 -6.73 13.14
N CYS A 6 5.16 -7.03 12.82
CA CYS A 6 4.86 -7.90 11.68
C CYS A 6 5.41 -7.22 10.42
N SER A 7 6.41 -7.85 9.79
CA SER A 7 6.91 -7.41 8.49
C SER A 7 5.86 -7.70 7.42
N LEU A 8 5.84 -6.92 6.33
CA LEU A 8 4.96 -7.18 5.18
C LEU A 8 5.08 -8.62 4.67
N LEU A 9 6.28 -9.20 4.75
CA LEU A 9 6.61 -10.55 4.31
C LEU A 9 6.90 -11.50 5.48
N ASP A 10 6.20 -11.33 6.61
CA ASP A 10 6.32 -12.28 7.72
C ASP A 10 5.99 -13.70 7.26
N LYS A 11 6.78 -14.68 7.71
CA LYS A 11 6.62 -16.10 7.34
C LYS A 11 5.26 -16.68 7.72
N THR A 12 4.52 -16.03 8.62
CA THR A 12 3.19 -16.42 9.05
C THR A 12 2.08 -15.85 8.15
N HIS A 13 2.40 -14.96 7.21
CA HIS A 13 1.45 -14.41 6.24
C HIS A 13 1.21 -15.40 5.09
N TYR A 14 -0.01 -15.92 5.00
CA TYR A 14 -0.43 -16.81 3.90
C TYR A 14 -1.09 -16.08 2.72
N ARG A 15 -1.31 -14.77 2.83
CA ARG A 15 -1.98 -13.95 1.81
C ARG A 15 -1.31 -12.59 1.70
N PHE A 16 -1.24 -12.08 0.48
CA PHE A 16 -0.88 -10.69 0.18
C PHE A 16 -2.13 -9.97 -0.29
N ILE A 17 -2.31 -8.72 0.14
CA ILE A 17 -3.54 -7.98 -0.12
C ILE A 17 -3.16 -6.54 -0.47
N THR A 18 -3.61 -6.09 -1.64
CA THR A 18 -3.53 -4.69 -2.10
C THR A 18 -4.68 -3.87 -1.53
N ARG A 19 -4.57 -2.54 -1.56
CA ARG A 19 -5.67 -1.65 -1.15
C ARG A 19 -6.99 -1.96 -1.88
N LYS A 20 -6.92 -2.25 -3.18
CA LYS A 20 -8.09 -2.62 -3.99
C LYS A 20 -8.77 -3.89 -3.46
N GLU A 21 -7.98 -4.89 -3.11
CA GLU A 21 -8.50 -6.16 -2.58
C GLU A 21 -9.08 -6.00 -1.17
N ILE A 22 -8.51 -5.12 -0.32
CA ILE A 22 -9.12 -4.76 0.97
C ILE A 22 -10.52 -4.19 0.75
N ILE A 23 -10.67 -3.21 -0.15
CA ILE A 23 -11.97 -2.60 -0.44
C ILE A 23 -12.95 -3.65 -0.96
N GLN A 24 -12.52 -4.48 -1.91
CA GLN A 24 -13.35 -5.54 -2.48
C GLN A 24 -13.78 -6.57 -1.43
N LEU A 25 -12.92 -6.91 -0.47
CA LEU A 25 -13.25 -7.83 0.61
C LEU A 25 -14.41 -7.33 1.47
N PHE A 26 -14.39 -6.04 1.85
CA PHE A 26 -15.47 -5.45 2.65
C PHE A 26 -16.78 -5.35 1.85
N LEU A 27 -16.71 -4.84 0.62
CA LEU A 27 -17.88 -4.68 -0.25
C LEU A 27 -18.55 -6.03 -0.56
N SER A 28 -17.77 -7.06 -0.90
CA SER A 28 -18.30 -8.41 -1.17
C SER A 28 -18.89 -9.09 0.05
N SER A 29 -18.55 -8.62 1.26
CA SER A 29 -19.08 -9.13 2.52
C SER A 29 -20.29 -8.33 3.02
N GLY A 30 -20.80 -7.38 2.23
CA GLY A 30 -21.97 -6.57 2.57
C GLY A 30 -21.68 -5.35 3.46
N TYR A 31 -20.40 -5.00 3.64
CA TYR A 31 -20.00 -3.80 4.37
C TYR A 31 -19.78 -2.61 3.43
N VAL A 32 -19.95 -1.40 3.97
CA VAL A 32 -19.57 -0.15 3.29
C VAL A 32 -18.24 0.33 3.87
N VAL A 33 -17.30 0.73 3.01
CA VAL A 33 -16.03 1.31 3.43
C VAL A 33 -16.20 2.83 3.52
N GLU A 34 -16.39 3.35 4.74
CA GLU A 34 -16.54 4.79 4.98
C GLU A 34 -15.20 5.54 4.96
N GLN A 35 -14.15 4.91 5.51
CA GLN A 35 -12.83 5.53 5.63
C GLN A 35 -11.72 4.49 5.51
N ILE A 36 -10.61 4.88 4.87
CA ILE A 36 -9.34 4.14 4.87
C ILE A 36 -8.26 5.08 5.40
N GLN A 37 -7.57 4.67 6.46
CA GLN A 37 -6.40 5.38 6.97
C GLN A 37 -5.14 4.73 6.42
N ILE A 38 -4.30 5.53 5.76
CA ILE A 38 -2.98 5.12 5.30
C ILE A 38 -1.98 5.42 6.42
N ILE A 39 -1.13 4.45 6.75
CA ILE A 39 -0.02 4.61 7.71
C ILE A 39 1.27 4.71 6.89
N PRO A 40 1.74 5.92 6.55
CA PRO A 40 2.94 6.07 5.74
C PRO A 40 4.20 5.75 6.58
N TYR A 41 5.16 5.10 5.95
CA TYR A 41 6.53 5.00 6.44
C TYR A 41 7.45 5.74 5.46
N SER A 42 8.49 6.39 5.97
CA SER A 42 9.45 7.12 5.13
C SER A 42 10.84 6.57 5.34
N ASN A 43 11.48 6.31 4.21
CA ASN A 43 12.86 5.87 4.10
C ASN A 43 13.47 6.63 2.92
N PRO A 44 14.49 7.49 3.14
CA PRO A 44 15.05 8.34 2.09
C PRO A 44 15.52 7.60 0.84
N ARG A 45 15.93 6.33 0.97
CA ARG A 45 16.32 5.49 -0.17
C ARG A 45 15.10 5.10 -1.01
N TYR A 46 14.03 4.64 -0.35
CA TYR A 46 12.81 4.22 -1.04
C TYR A 46 11.99 5.41 -1.54
N ASP A 47 12.03 6.56 -0.87
CA ASP A 47 11.36 7.78 -1.33
C ASP A 47 11.92 8.25 -2.69
N LYS A 48 13.25 8.15 -2.88
CA LYS A 48 13.89 8.41 -4.18
C LYS A 48 13.46 7.41 -5.25
N LEU A 49 13.39 6.13 -4.89
CA LEU A 49 12.99 5.06 -5.81
C LEU A 49 11.51 5.20 -6.22
N ILE A 50 10.62 5.47 -5.27
CA ILE A 50 9.20 5.76 -5.53
C ILE A 50 9.08 6.98 -6.45
N GLY A 51 9.85 8.05 -6.19
CA GLY A 51 9.89 9.22 -7.08
C GLY A 51 10.35 8.90 -8.50
N ALA A 52 11.29 7.96 -8.67
CA ALA A 52 11.75 7.52 -9.98
C ALA A 52 10.72 6.64 -10.72
N LEU A 53 9.88 5.91 -9.99
CA LEU A 53 8.81 5.07 -10.54
C LEU A 53 7.56 5.87 -10.94
N GLU A 54 7.33 7.04 -10.34
CA GLU A 54 6.19 7.90 -10.65
C GLU A 54 6.06 8.28 -12.14
N PRO A 55 7.10 8.78 -12.84
CA PRO A 55 7.01 9.09 -14.26
C PRO A 55 6.82 7.83 -15.12
N ILE A 56 7.39 6.69 -14.73
CA ILE A 56 7.20 5.41 -15.43
C ILE A 56 5.73 5.00 -15.34
N ASN A 57 5.14 5.05 -14.15
CA ASN A 57 3.72 4.73 -13.98
C ASN A 57 2.80 5.64 -14.80
N LYS A 58 3.10 6.93 -14.87
CA LYS A 58 2.35 7.89 -15.70
C LYS A 58 2.46 7.58 -17.19
N ASN A 59 3.67 7.29 -17.67
CA ASN A 59 3.94 7.04 -19.09
C ASN A 59 3.31 5.75 -19.63
N PHE A 60 3.09 4.76 -18.76
CA PHE A 60 2.53 3.46 -19.12
C PHE A 60 1.08 3.26 -18.63
N GLU A 61 0.45 4.31 -18.07
CA GLU A 61 -0.93 4.27 -17.57
C GLU A 61 -1.21 3.13 -16.57
N ILE A 62 -0.19 2.74 -15.78
CA ILE A 62 -0.23 1.54 -14.93
C ILE A 62 -1.06 1.77 -13.65
N SER A 63 -1.08 2.98 -13.08
CA SER A 63 -1.80 3.22 -11.81
C SER A 63 -2.12 4.69 -11.47
N THR A 64 -3.03 4.84 -10.51
CA THR A 64 -3.87 5.99 -10.10
C THR A 64 -3.16 7.21 -9.48
N ASP A 65 -3.89 8.33 -9.40
CA ASP A 65 -3.56 9.69 -8.91
C ASP A 65 -2.79 9.79 -7.56
N HIS A 66 -2.63 8.69 -6.83
CA HIS A 66 -2.05 8.65 -5.49
C HIS A 66 -0.91 7.64 -5.31
N PHE A 67 -0.25 7.22 -6.40
CA PHE A 67 0.85 6.24 -6.38
C PHE A 67 1.88 6.47 -5.25
N LYS A 68 2.33 7.71 -5.08
CA LYS A 68 3.34 8.04 -4.06
C LYS A 68 2.86 7.83 -2.62
N ASN A 69 1.59 8.15 -2.35
CA ASN A 69 0.99 7.99 -1.02
C ASN A 69 0.68 6.54 -0.70
N GLU A 70 0.35 5.74 -1.71
CA GLU A 70 0.13 4.30 -1.53
C GLU A 70 1.46 3.56 -1.37
N ALA A 71 2.46 3.87 -2.21
CA ALA A 71 3.75 3.19 -2.20
C ALA A 71 4.54 3.42 -0.91
N SER A 72 4.39 4.57 -0.25
CA SER A 72 5.07 4.86 1.03
C SER A 72 4.52 4.05 2.21
N ALA A 73 3.31 3.49 2.10
CA ALA A 73 2.73 2.64 3.14
C ALA A 73 3.30 1.21 3.16
N TYR A 74 4.08 0.83 2.14
CA TYR A 74 4.63 -0.51 1.96
C TYR A 74 6.17 -0.57 2.13
N GLN A 75 6.75 0.43 2.79
CA GLN A 75 8.18 0.48 3.12
C GLN A 75 8.47 -0.23 4.46
#